data_AF-A0A6M1U7T3-F1
#
_entry.id   AF-A0A6M1U7T3-F1
#
_cell.length_a   1.000
_cell.length_b   1.000
_cell.length_c   1.000
_cell.angle_alpha   90.00
_cell.angle_beta   90.00
_cell.angle_gamma   90.00
#
_symmetry.space_group_name_H-M   'P 1'
#
loop_
_entity.id
_entity.type
_entity.pdbx_description
1 polymer ?
#
loop_
_entity_poly.entity_id
_entity_poly.type
_entity_poly.pdbx_seq_one_letter_code
_entity_poly.pdbx_strand_id
1 'polypeptide(L)'
;MIENLTRIGTFGAMVSLSACASAVPVAPEAAAPLTVVRQGAPYANWEGAAARKQAEAECAALGKSLRPSIYDRYQGGAWVYVEGCA
;
A
#
# COMPACT_ATOMS: atom_id res chain seq x y z
N MET A 1 -43.57 42.20 -39.10
CA MET A 1 -42.78 43.36 -38.63
C MET A 1 -41.70 42.79 -37.72
N ILE A 2 -40.49 42.52 -38.21
CA ILE A 2 -39.28 43.40 -38.15
C ILE A 2 -39.13 43.93 -36.72
N GLU A 3 -38.18 43.47 -35.90
CA GLU A 3 -36.79 43.93 -35.68
C GLU A 3 -36.20 42.98 -34.59
N ASN A 4 -34.92 42.72 -34.34
CA ASN A 4 -33.75 43.55 -34.46
C ASN A 4 -32.47 42.71 -34.29
N LEU A 5 -31.38 43.32 -34.72
CA LEU A 5 -29.99 42.92 -34.82
C LEU A 5 -29.30 42.60 -33.48
N THR A 6 -28.30 41.71 -33.60
CA THR A 6 -26.92 41.87 -33.09
C THR A 6 -26.71 42.06 -31.58
N ARG A 7 -26.03 41.10 -30.96
CA ARG A 7 -24.82 41.42 -30.18
C ARG A 7 -23.82 40.27 -30.11
N ILE A 8 -22.71 40.52 -30.79
CA ILE A 8 -21.39 39.91 -30.62
C ILE A 8 -20.95 40.09 -29.16
N GLY A 9 -20.50 39.02 -28.52
CA GLY A 9 -19.99 39.05 -27.15
C GLY A 9 -18.84 38.06 -26.99
N THR A 10 -17.66 38.48 -27.44
CA THR A 10 -16.31 38.18 -26.92
C THR A 10 -16.10 36.80 -26.31
N PHE A 11 -15.42 35.92 -27.07
CA PHE A 11 -14.71 34.75 -26.57
C PHE A 11 -13.66 35.16 -25.52
N GLY A 12 -14.02 35.05 -24.25
CA GLY A 12 -13.08 35.11 -23.14
C GLY A 12 -12.39 33.76 -22.99
N ALA A 13 -11.25 33.58 -23.67
CA ALA A 13 -10.37 32.44 -23.43
C ALA A 13 -9.71 32.60 -22.06
N MET A 14 -10.29 31.96 -21.04
CA MET A 14 -9.63 31.77 -19.74
C MET A 14 -8.54 30.72 -19.92
N VAL A 15 -7.30 31.19 -20.10
CA VAL A 15 -6.11 30.34 -20.08
C VAL A 15 -5.91 29.85 -18.65
N SER A 16 -6.42 28.65 -18.35
CA SER A 16 -6.08 27.94 -17.12
C SER A 16 -4.62 27.51 -17.22
N LEU A 17 -3.74 28.15 -16.44
CA LEU A 17 -2.38 27.66 -16.27
C LEU A 17 -2.46 26.36 -15.46
N SER A 18 -2.45 25.23 -16.18
CA SER A 18 -2.26 23.92 -15.60
C SER A 18 -0.83 23.85 -15.06
N ALA A 19 -0.69 23.98 -13.75
CA ALA A 19 0.59 23.76 -13.08
C ALA A 19 0.92 22.27 -13.22
N CYS A 20 2.00 21.95 -13.94
CA CYS A 20 2.62 20.64 -13.88
C CYS A 20 3.18 20.44 -12.47
N ALA A 21 2.37 19.91 -11.56
CA ALA A 21 2.86 19.35 -10.32
C ALA A 21 3.64 18.08 -10.69
N SER A 22 4.97 18.16 -10.62
CA SER A 22 5.83 16.99 -10.66
C SER A 22 5.40 16.07 -9.52
N ALA A 23 4.79 14.93 -9.85
CA ALA A 23 4.50 13.90 -8.85
C ALA A 23 5.84 13.48 -8.24
N VAL A 24 6.10 13.93 -7.01
CA VAL A 24 7.20 13.39 -6.22
C VAL A 24 6.88 11.92 -6.00
N PRO A 25 7.77 10.99 -6.40
CA PRO A 25 7.57 9.58 -6.08
C PRO A 25 7.55 9.48 -4.55
N VAL A 26 6.36 9.22 -4.00
CA VAL A 26 6.22 8.89 -2.60
C VAL A 26 6.92 7.54 -2.44
N ALA A 27 8.03 7.51 -1.72
CA ALA A 27 8.68 6.26 -1.40
C ALA A 27 7.65 5.35 -0.72
N PRO A 28 7.48 4.09 -1.17
CA PRO A 28 6.60 3.18 -0.48
C PRO A 28 7.05 3.11 0.96
N GLU A 29 6.12 3.37 1.89
CA GLU A 29 6.41 3.27 3.31
C GLU A 29 6.96 1.88 3.59
N ALA A 30 8.14 1.81 4.19
CA ALA A 30 8.77 0.55 4.51
C ALA A 30 7.82 -0.22 5.43
N ALA A 31 7.31 -1.35 4.96
CA ALA A 31 6.43 -2.18 5.75
C ALA A 31 7.17 -2.63 7.02
N ALA A 32 6.55 -2.39 8.17
CA ALA A 32 7.12 -2.79 9.45
C ALA A 32 7.24 -4.33 9.52
N PRO A 33 8.28 -4.86 10.18
CA PRO A 33 8.42 -6.30 10.37
C PRO A 33 7.17 -6.92 11.00
N LEU A 34 6.69 -8.02 10.44
CA LEU A 34 5.58 -8.78 10.99
C LEU A 34 6.12 -9.89 11.89
N THR A 35 5.76 -9.85 13.18
CA THR A 35 6.10 -10.93 14.13
C THR A 35 4.89 -11.81 14.36
N VAL A 36 4.98 -13.07 13.93
CA VAL A 36 3.91 -14.05 13.99
C VAL A 36 4.08 -14.96 15.19
N VAL A 37 3.07 -14.96 16.07
CA VAL A 37 2.96 -15.81 17.25
C VAL A 37 1.71 -16.68 17.16
N ARG A 38 1.80 -17.92 17.64
CA ARG A 38 0.65 -18.82 17.73
C ARG A 38 0.03 -18.70 19.12
N GLN A 39 -1.30 -18.61 19.17
CA GLN A 39 -2.02 -18.63 20.45
C GLN A 39 -1.87 -19.99 21.14
N GLY A 40 -1.63 -19.97 22.46
CA GLY A 40 -1.58 -21.15 23.31
C GLY A 40 -0.23 -21.87 23.37
N ALA A 41 0.54 -21.92 22.28
CA ALA A 41 1.89 -22.47 22.26
C ALA A 41 2.78 -21.69 21.29
N PRO A 42 3.99 -21.26 21.69
CA PRO A 42 4.93 -20.61 20.77
C PRO A 42 5.26 -21.51 19.58
N TYR A 43 5.58 -20.90 18.44
CA TYR A 43 6.11 -21.65 17.31
C TYR A 43 7.47 -22.26 17.66
N ALA A 44 7.78 -23.40 17.07
CA ALA A 44 9.13 -23.91 16.98
C ALA A 44 9.82 -23.44 15.69
N ASN A 45 11.15 -23.53 15.67
CA ASN A 45 11.96 -23.12 14.52
C ASN A 45 11.79 -24.01 13.28
N TRP A 46 11.23 -25.22 13.41
CA TRP A 46 10.90 -26.07 12.26
C TRP A 46 9.48 -25.82 11.70
N GLU A 47 8.68 -24.98 12.36
CA GLU A 47 7.28 -24.72 11.98
C GLU A 47 7.10 -23.52 11.03
N GLY A 48 8.15 -23.12 10.32
CA GLY A 48 8.11 -21.91 9.47
C GLY A 48 7.03 -21.92 8.40
N ALA A 49 6.66 -23.08 7.87
CA ALA A 49 5.56 -23.20 6.91
C ALA A 49 4.19 -22.86 7.54
N ALA A 50 3.94 -23.31 8.78
CA ALA A 50 2.71 -23.00 9.49
C ALA A 50 2.65 -21.52 9.88
N ALA A 51 3.76 -20.97 10.37
CA ALA A 51 3.87 -19.55 10.66
C ALA A 51 3.68 -18.69 9.41
N ARG A 52 4.21 -19.11 8.26
CA ARG A 52 4.05 -18.35 7.00
C ARG A 52 2.61 -18.30 6.56
N LYS A 53 1.89 -19.41 6.65
CA LYS A 53 0.46 -19.45 6.35
C LYS A 53 -0.35 -18.51 7.24
N GLN A 54 0.01 -18.41 8.51
CA GLN A 54 -0.60 -17.43 9.42
C GLN A 54 -0.26 -15.98 8.98
N ALA A 55 1.01 -15.69 8.70
CA ALA A 55 1.44 -14.37 8.23
C ALA A 55 0.74 -13.94 6.92
N GLU A 56 0.61 -14.86 5.95
CA GLU A 56 -0.13 -14.65 4.71
C GLU A 56 -1.60 -14.28 5.00
N ALA A 57 -2.24 -14.95 5.95
CA ALA A 57 -3.61 -14.66 6.36
C ALA A 57 -3.73 -13.30 7.08
N GLU A 58 -2.79 -12.95 7.95
CA GLU A 58 -2.72 -11.65 8.64
C GLU A 58 -2.55 -10.50 7.64
N CYS A 59 -1.66 -10.64 6.66
CA CYS A 59 -1.51 -9.64 5.61
C CYS A 59 -2.76 -9.54 4.72
N ALA A 60 -3.37 -10.68 4.36
CA ALA A 60 -4.59 -10.69 3.56
C ALA A 60 -5.76 -9.99 4.26
N ALA A 61 -5.87 -10.10 5.59
CA ALA A 61 -6.86 -9.38 6.39
C ALA A 61 -6.68 -7.85 6.34
N LEU A 62 -5.48 -7.37 5.99
CA LEU A 62 -5.16 -5.96 5.75
C LEU A 62 -5.30 -5.56 4.28
N GLY A 63 -5.74 -6.47 3.39
CA GLY A 63 -5.77 -6.24 1.94
C GLY A 63 -4.39 -6.21 1.28
N LYS A 64 -3.38 -6.79 1.94
CA LYS A 64 -1.97 -6.81 1.53
C LYS A 64 -1.46 -8.22 1.30
N SER A 65 -0.30 -8.35 0.67
CA SER A 65 0.43 -9.62 0.54
C SER A 65 1.61 -9.67 1.51
N LEU A 66 1.91 -10.85 2.02
CA LEU A 66 3.17 -11.07 2.73
C LEU A 66 4.34 -10.88 1.77
N ARG A 67 5.35 -10.10 2.17
CA ARG A 67 6.62 -10.00 1.45
C ARG A 67 7.65 -10.90 2.13
N PRO A 68 7.95 -12.09 1.57
CA PRO A 68 8.98 -12.95 2.12
C PRO A 68 10.38 -12.40 1.86
N SER A 69 11.32 -12.75 2.73
CA SER A 69 12.73 -12.36 2.66
C SER A 69 13.66 -13.48 3.08
N ILE A 70 14.88 -13.46 2.59
CA ILE A 70 15.94 -14.38 3.03
C ILE A 70 16.35 -14.14 4.50
N TYR A 71 15.98 -12.99 5.06
CA TYR A 71 16.27 -12.62 6.45
C TYR A 71 15.11 -12.92 7.41
N ASP A 72 14.02 -13.52 6.90
CA ASP A 72 12.94 -14.02 7.74
C ASP A 72 13.49 -15.12 8.65
N ARG A 73 13.13 -15.07 9.93
CA ARG A 73 13.80 -15.89 10.94
C ARG A 73 12.87 -16.26 12.08
N TYR A 74 13.19 -17.39 12.68
CA TYR A 74 12.68 -17.72 13.99
C TYR A 74 13.42 -16.93 15.07
N GLN A 75 12.69 -16.32 16.01
CA GLN A 75 13.26 -15.60 17.14
C GLN A 75 12.32 -15.73 18.35
N GLY A 76 12.80 -16.33 19.43
CA GLY A 76 12.14 -16.28 20.75
C GLY A 76 10.71 -16.84 20.80
N GLY A 77 10.39 -17.90 20.05
CA GLY A 77 9.02 -18.47 20.01
C GLY A 77 8.12 -17.91 18.91
N ALA A 78 8.66 -17.02 18.07
CA ALA A 78 7.94 -16.38 16.98
C ALA A 78 8.70 -16.50 15.65
N TRP A 79 7.97 -16.32 14.56
CA TRP A 79 8.56 -16.10 13.24
C TRP A 79 8.47 -14.64 12.87
N VAL A 80 9.59 -14.05 12.47
CA VAL A 80 9.71 -12.65 12.09
C VAL A 80 9.86 -12.56 10.58
N TYR A 81 8.93 -11.88 9.92
CA TYR A 81 8.96 -11.54 8.50
C TYR A 81 9.40 -10.09 8.34
N VAL A 82 10.65 -9.87 7.94
CA VAL A 82 11.29 -8.56 8.09
C VAL A 82 10.74 -7.50 7.14
N GLU A 83 10.21 -7.91 5.99
CA GLU A 83 9.58 -7.01 5.01
C GLU A 83 8.06 -6.87 5.23
N GLY A 84 7.48 -7.59 6.20
CA GLY A 84 6.08 -7.47 6.59
C GLY A 84 5.07 -7.64 5.45
N CYS A 85 3.99 -6.85 5.52
CA CYS A 85 2.90 -6.85 4.55
C CYS A 85 2.99 -5.65 3.60
N ALA A 86 2.82 -5.87 2.28
CA ALA A 86 2.75 -4.81 1.28
C ALA A 86 1.52 -4.90 0.38
#